data_AF-A0A160V8K9-F1
#
_entry.id   AF-A0A160V8K9-F1
#
_cell.length_a   1.000
_cell.length_b   1.000
_cell.length_c   1.000
_cell.angle_alpha   90.00
_cell.angle_beta   90.00
_cell.angle_gamma   90.00
#
_symmetry.space_group_name_H-M   'P 1'
#
loop_
_entity.id
_entity.type
_entity.pdbx_description
1 polymer ?
#
loop_
_entity_poly.entity_id
_entity_poly.type
_entity_poly.pdbx_seq_one_letter_code
_entity_poly.pdbx_strand_id
1 'polypeptide(L)' 'MHPGTNVGLGRDFTLYATIDGRVTFEWAPKGRRRVSVYPIEVAAESIAA' A
#
# COMPACT_ATOMS: atom_id res chain seq x y z
N MET A 1 6.18 -11.14 -5.12
CA MET A 1 5.56 -10.08 -4.29
C MET A 1 4.41 -10.68 -3.53
N HIS A 2 4.15 -10.24 -2.30
CA HIS A 2 3.03 -10.73 -1.48
C HIS A 2 2.27 -9.53 -0.90
N PRO A 3 0.96 -9.67 -0.63
CA PRO A 3 0.21 -8.65 0.07
C PRO A 3 0.78 -8.42 1.48
N GLY A 4 0.97 -7.15 1.82
CA GLY A 4 1.31 -6.66 3.15
C GLY A 4 0.09 -6.00 3.80
N THR A 5 0.31 -4.96 4.59
CA THR A 5 -0.77 -4.27 5.31
C THR A 5 -1.64 -3.50 4.32
N ASN A 6 -2.97 -3.61 4.45
CA ASN A 6 -3.95 -2.91 3.61
C ASN A 6 -3.82 -3.15 2.09
N VAL A 7 -3.36 -4.35 1.72
CA VAL A 7 -3.26 -4.81 0.33
C VAL A 7 -3.96 -6.16 0.21
N GLY A 8 -4.92 -6.26 -0.70
CA GLY A 8 -5.61 -7.50 -1.05
C GLY A 8 -4.96 -8.23 -2.23
N LEU A 9 -5.32 -9.50 -2.42
CA LEU A 9 -4.89 -10.34 -3.53
C LEU A 9 -6.11 -10.81 -4.32
N GLY A 10 -6.15 -10.50 -5.61
CA GLY A 10 -7.15 -10.97 -6.56
C GLY A 10 -6.98 -12.45 -6.92
N ARG A 11 -7.99 -13.01 -7.60
CA ARG A 11 -7.98 -14.41 -8.07
C ARG A 11 -6.84 -14.71 -9.05
N ASP A 12 -6.46 -13.71 -9.82
CA ASP A 12 -5.38 -13.69 -10.81
C ASP A 12 -4.03 -13.25 -10.21
N PHE A 13 -3.91 -13.21 -8.89
CA PHE A 13 -2.74 -12.70 -8.16
C PHE A 13 -2.47 -11.20 -8.33
N THR A 14 -3.42 -10.42 -8.84
CA THR A 14 -3.32 -8.96 -8.89
C THR A 14 -3.41 -8.38 -7.48
N LEU A 15 -2.48 -7.48 -7.11
CA LEU A 15 -2.51 -6.78 -5.83
C LEU A 15 -3.34 -5.50 -5.95
N TYR A 16 -4.23 -5.25 -4.98
CA TYR A 16 -5.04 -4.03 -4.93
C TYR A 16 -5.00 -3.40 -3.54
N ALA A 17 -5.04 -2.07 -3.47
CA ALA A 17 -5.10 -1.35 -2.21
C ALA A 17 -6.51 -1.48 -1.60
N THR A 18 -6.59 -1.71 -0.29
CA THR A 18 -7.86 -1.72 0.45
C THR A 18 -8.19 -0.37 1.08
N ILE A 19 -7.19 0.52 1.18
CA ILE A 19 -7.33 1.88 1.68
C ILE A 19 -6.59 2.85 0.76
N ASP A 20 -6.97 4.11 0.80
CA ASP A 20 -6.20 5.20 0.21
C ASP A 20 -4.97 5.52 1.06
N GLY A 21 -3.84 5.75 0.41
CA GLY A 21 -2.59 5.97 1.11
C GLY A 21 -1.36 5.84 0.21
N ARG A 22 -0.19 5.83 0.85
CA ARG A 22 1.10 5.66 0.20
C ARG A 22 1.47 4.19 0.12
N VAL A 23 1.78 3.74 -1.10
CA VAL A 23 2.30 2.39 -1.37
C VAL A 23 3.78 2.31 -0.97
N THR A 24 4.13 1.31 -0.19
CA THR A 24 5.50 1.04 0.27
C THR A 24 5.89 -0.40 -0.04
N PHE A 25 7.12 -0.59 -0.53
CA PHE A 25 7.68 -1.90 -0.83
C PHE A 25 8.68 -2.28 0.26
N GLU A 26 8.42 -3.39 0.93
CA GLU A 26 9.21 -3.83 2.07
C GLU A 26 9.81 -5.22 1.84
N TRP A 27 10.94 -5.48 2.50
CA TRP A 27 11.55 -6.79 2.55
C TRP A 27 10.93 -7.61 3.67
N ALA A 28 10.42 -8.78 3.32
CA ALA A 28 9.89 -9.78 4.23
C ALA A 28 10.93 -10.88 4.47
N PRO A 29 10.77 -11.67 5.55
CA PRO A 29 11.66 -12.79 5.85
C PRO A 29 11.80 -13.75 4.68
N LYS A 30 12.95 -14.41 4.59
CA LYS A 30 13.32 -15.35 3.49
C LYS A 30 13.46 -14.67 2.12
N GLY A 31 13.91 -13.41 2.09
CA GLY A 31 14.19 -12.68 0.84
C GLY A 31 12.95 -12.37 0.01
N ARG A 32 11.75 -12.44 0.61
CA ARG A 32 10.49 -12.15 -0.09
C ARG A 32 10.23 -10.65 -0.09
N ARG A 33 9.58 -10.14 -1.12
CA ARG A 33 9.11 -8.74 -1.19
C ARG A 33 7.62 -8.66 -0.87
N ARG A 34 7.22 -7.67 -0.06
CA ARG A 34 5.84 -7.36 0.31
C ARG A 34 5.46 -5.94 -0.09
N VAL A 35 4.18 -5.72 -0.37
CA VAL A 35 3.61 -4.41 -0.70
C VAL A 35 2.61 -4.05 0.38
N SER A 36 2.81 -2.92 1.04
CA SER A 36 1.90 -2.40 2.07
C SER A 36 1.42 -1.01 1.67
N VAL A 37 0.21 -0.65 2.07
CA VAL A 37 -0.32 0.71 1.92
C VAL A 37 -0.49 1.31 3.31
N TYR A 38 0.13 2.46 3.53
CA TYR A 38 0.00 3.22 4.77
C TYR A 38 -0.83 4.47 4.51
N PRO A 39 -1.81 4.80 5.38
CA PRO A 39 -2.58 6.02 5.22
C PRO A 39 -1.63 7.21 5.23
N ILE A 40 -1.78 8.09 4.25
CA ILE A 40 -1.17 9.41 4.33
C ILE A 40 -2.13 10.28 5.13
N GLU A 41 -1.65 10.89 6.20
CA GLU A 41 -2.32 12.09 6.69
C GLU A 41 -2.20 13.11 5.58
N VAL A 42 -3.32 13.30 4.87
CA VAL A 42 -3.46 14.41 3.92
C VAL A 42 -3.43 15.66 4.78
N ALA A 43 -2.22 16.18 5.02
CA ALA A 43 -2.04 17.54 5.50
C ALA A 43 -2.79 18.42 4.50
N ALA A 44 -3.94 18.92 4.95
CA ALA A 44 -4.90 19.66 4.16
C ALA A 44 -4.17 20.67 3.27
N GLU A 45 -4.22 20.45 1.95
CA GLU A 45 -3.85 21.51 1.02
C GLU A 45 -4.83 22.65 1.22
N SER A 46 -4.28 23.77 1.67
CA SER A 46 -4.89 25.08 1.69
C SER A 46 -5.32 25.45 0.28
N ILE A 47 -6.63 25.37 0.00
CA ILE A 47 -7.20 26.06 -1.16
C ILE A 47 -7.28 27.54 -0.78
N ALA A 48 -6.23 28.27 -1.14
CA ALA A 48 -6.21 29.72 -1.21
C ALA A 48 -5.83 30.12 -2.64
N ALA A 49 -6.83 30.30 -3.49
CA ALA A 49 -6.83 31.18 -4.67
C ALA A 49 -8.25 31.24 -5.26
#